data_AF-A0A3B8JPT4-F1
#
_entry.id   AF-A0A3B8JPT4-F1
#
_cell.length_a   1.000
_cell.length_b   1.000
_cell.length_c   1.000
_cell.angle_alpha   90.00
_cell.angle_beta   90.00
_cell.angle_gamma   90.00
#
_symmetry.space_group_name_H-M   'P 1'
#
loop_
_entity.id
_entity.type
_entity.pdbx_description
1 polymer ?
#
loop_
_entity_poly.entity_id
_entity_poly.type
_entity_poly.pdbx_seq_one_letter_code
_entity_poly.pdbx_strand_id
1 'polypeptide(L)'
;FTATTATGIGFGENYWFNAIGENDYQHLIGTPSQFAFDWSQPGNIINAGDLMVPEGQNLMLLGGIAIATGKLAAPSGTITIAAVRGEKVVRIAQAGHLLSLE
;
A
#
# COMPACT_ATOMS: atom_id res chain seq x y z
N PHE A 1 -6.80 6.78 1.87
CA PHE A 1 -5.63 6.81 2.75
C PHE A 1 -4.90 5.47 2.68
N THR A 2 -3.58 5.49 2.52
CA THR A 2 -2.75 4.28 2.57
C THR A 2 -1.57 4.52 3.48
N ALA A 3 -1.38 3.63 4.45
CA ALA A 3 -0.15 3.53 5.24
C ALA A 3 0.53 2.21 4.90
N THR A 4 1.83 2.26 4.60
CA THR A 4 2.61 1.08 4.23
C THR A 4 4.02 1.14 4.81
N THR A 5 4.58 -0.02 5.15
CA THR A 5 6.02 -0.17 5.45
C THR A 5 6.80 -0.76 4.28
N ALA A 6 6.19 -0.74 3.08
CA ALA A 6 6.87 -1.05 1.84
C ALA A 6 8.09 -0.12 1.62
N THR A 7 9.15 -0.68 1.06
CA THR A 7 10.38 0.03 0.67
C THR A 7 10.21 0.75 -0.66
N GLY A 8 9.20 0.38 -1.45
CA GLY A 8 8.89 1.07 -2.70
C GLY A 8 7.45 0.94 -3.16
N ILE A 9 7.05 1.84 -4.06
CA ILE A 9 5.76 1.88 -4.73
C ILE A 9 6.00 1.81 -6.23
N GLY A 10 5.45 0.78 -6.88
CA GLY A 10 5.67 0.50 -8.29
C GLY A 10 4.60 1.13 -9.17
N PHE A 11 5.06 1.73 -10.25
CA PHE A 11 4.31 2.25 -11.37
C PHE A 11 4.45 1.30 -12.57
N GLY A 12 3.77 1.58 -13.68
CA GLY A 12 3.94 0.81 -14.92
C GLY A 12 5.40 0.77 -15.38
N GLU A 13 5.73 -0.17 -16.28
CA GLU A 13 7.05 -0.24 -16.93
C GLU A 13 8.25 -0.39 -15.97
N ASN A 14 8.03 -0.98 -14.78
CA ASN A 14 9.06 -1.23 -13.77
C ASN A 14 9.71 0.05 -13.19
N TYR A 15 8.99 1.16 -13.18
CA TYR A 15 9.39 2.37 -12.46
C TYR A 15 8.96 2.29 -10.99
N TRP A 16 9.85 2.71 -10.09
CA TRP A 16 9.64 2.59 -8.64
C TRP A 16 9.90 3.92 -7.95
N PHE A 17 8.93 4.34 -7.14
CA PHE A 17 9.20 5.25 -6.05
C PHE A 17 9.84 4.48 -4.90
N ASN A 18 11.09 4.80 -4.55
CA ASN A 18 11.81 4.27 -3.42
C ASN A 18 11.54 5.15 -2.18
N ALA A 19 11.11 4.53 -1.09
CA ALA A 19 10.89 5.22 0.18
C ALA A 19 12.20 5.76 0.79
N ILE A 20 13.33 5.15 0.42
CA ILE A 20 14.67 5.54 0.85
C ILE A 20 15.59 5.49 -0.38
N GLY A 21 16.38 6.55 -0.57
CA GLY A 21 17.34 6.66 -1.68
C GLY A 21 16.83 7.55 -2.82
N GLU A 22 17.49 7.40 -3.97
CA GLU A 22 17.22 8.22 -5.15
C GLU A 22 15.96 7.76 -5.90
N ASN A 23 15.31 8.72 -6.55
CA ASN A 23 14.10 8.52 -7.32
C ASN A 23 14.19 9.27 -8.64
N ASP A 24 13.81 8.60 -9.72
CA ASP A 24 13.61 9.25 -11.02
C ASP A 24 12.15 9.68 -11.16
N TYR A 25 11.84 10.83 -10.57
CA TYR A 25 10.48 11.36 -10.51
C TYR A 25 9.87 11.64 -11.90
N GLN A 26 10.68 11.84 -12.94
CA GLN A 26 10.18 12.10 -14.29
C GLN A 26 9.49 10.87 -14.88
N HIS A 27 9.86 9.67 -14.43
CA HIS A 27 9.28 8.40 -14.90
C HIS A 27 8.19 7.85 -13.97
N LEU A 28 7.89 8.50 -12.84
CA LEU A 28 6.80 8.12 -11.93
C LEU A 28 5.44 8.63 -12.42
N ILE A 29 5.10 8.27 -13.65
CA ILE A 29 3.87 8.69 -14.34
C ILE A 29 2.84 7.56 -14.27
N GLY A 30 1.57 7.94 -14.10
CA GLY A 30 0.43 7.03 -14.09
C GLY A 30 0.01 6.58 -12.70
N THR A 31 -0.76 5.50 -12.63
CA THR A 31 -1.34 5.01 -11.39
C THR A 31 -0.42 3.96 -10.74
N PRO A 32 0.02 4.16 -9.49
CA PRO A 32 0.79 3.14 -8.79
C PRO A 32 -0.08 1.89 -8.56
N SER A 33 0.52 0.72 -8.72
CA SER A 33 -0.20 -0.57 -8.63
C SER A 33 0.55 -1.63 -7.82
N GLN A 34 1.73 -1.31 -7.30
CA GLN A 34 2.56 -2.28 -6.59
C GLN A 34 3.20 -1.71 -5.33
N PHE A 35 3.45 -2.57 -4.35
CA PHE A 35 4.27 -2.29 -3.17
C PHE A 35 5.39 -3.31 -3.06
N ALA A 36 6.62 -2.84 -2.95
CA ALA A 36 7.79 -3.68 -2.70
C ALA A 36 8.08 -3.76 -1.20
N PHE A 37 8.24 -4.97 -0.68
CA PHE A 37 8.66 -5.25 0.68
C PHE A 37 10.02 -5.94 0.61
N ASP A 38 11.08 -5.19 0.32
CA ASP A 38 12.38 -5.78 -0.03
C ASP A 38 13.15 -6.31 1.17
N TRP A 39 12.83 -5.83 2.38
CA TRP A 39 13.45 -6.29 3.60
C TRP A 39 12.84 -7.62 4.06
N SER A 40 13.67 -8.51 4.60
CA SER A 40 13.24 -9.81 5.14
C SER A 40 12.25 -9.68 6.30
N GLN A 41 12.35 -8.58 7.07
CA GLN A 41 11.43 -8.23 8.13
C GLN A 41 10.86 -6.82 7.91
N PRO A 42 9.70 -6.71 7.24
CA PRO A 42 9.02 -5.43 7.11
C PRO A 42 8.59 -4.84 8.46
N GLY A 43 8.47 -3.51 8.51
CA GLY A 43 8.01 -2.81 9.70
C GLY A 43 6.55 -3.11 10.06
N ASN A 44 6.15 -2.69 11.27
CA ASN A 44 4.80 -2.88 11.77
C ASN A 44 3.98 -1.59 11.67
N ILE A 45 2.67 -1.73 11.46
CA ILE A 45 1.70 -0.62 11.52
C ILE A 45 0.74 -0.87 12.68
N ILE A 46 0.57 0.14 13.53
CA ILE A 46 -0.39 0.13 14.63
C ILE A 46 -1.27 1.38 14.52
N ASN A 47 -2.56 1.21 14.25
CA ASN A 47 -3.55 2.28 14.43
C ASN A 47 -4.16 2.19 15.83
N ALA A 48 -3.76 3.10 16.72
CA ALA A 48 -4.29 3.19 18.08
C ALA A 48 -5.32 4.33 18.28
N GLY A 49 -5.59 5.13 17.24
CA GLY A 49 -6.51 6.26 17.28
C GLY A 49 -7.74 6.07 16.41
N ASP A 50 -8.51 7.15 16.27
CA ASP A 50 -9.65 7.22 15.36
C ASP A 50 -9.19 7.66 13.97
N LEU A 51 -9.11 6.72 13.04
CA LEU A 51 -8.75 6.98 11.66
C LEU A 51 -9.97 6.81 10.75
N MET A 52 -10.49 7.93 10.28
CA MET A 52 -11.64 8.01 9.38
C MET A 52 -11.23 8.65 8.06
N VAL A 53 -11.60 8.03 6.95
CA VAL A 53 -11.50 8.63 5.62
C VAL A 53 -12.86 9.20 5.18
N PRO A 54 -12.87 10.20 4.27
CA PRO A 54 -14.11 10.71 3.69
C PRO A 54 -14.94 9.62 3.00
N GLU A 55 -16.22 9.91 2.78
CA GLU A 55 -17.13 9.00 2.09
C GLU A 55 -16.61 8.62 0.69
N GLY A 56 -16.75 7.33 0.34
CA GLY A 56 -16.32 6.78 -0.94
C GLY A 56 -14.81 6.52 -1.05
N GLN A 57 -14.02 6.88 -0.03
CA GLN A 57 -12.57 6.66 -0.05
C GLN A 57 -12.17 5.36 0.65
N ASN A 58 -11.05 4.80 0.20
CA ASN A 58 -10.50 3.57 0.76
C ASN A 58 -9.45 3.87 1.83
N LEU A 59 -9.33 2.98 2.82
CA LEU A 59 -8.32 2.98 3.88
C LEU A 59 -7.52 1.67 3.78
N MET A 60 -6.21 1.76 3.64
CA MET A 60 -5.33 0.60 3.51
C MET A 60 -4.16 0.69 4.51
N LEU A 61 -3.96 -0.38 5.29
CA LEU A 61 -2.82 -0.58 6.19
C LEU A 61 -2.05 -1.83 5.77
N LEU A 62 -0.82 -1.68 5.30
CA LEU A 62 0.04 -2.78 4.83
C LEU A 62 1.40 -2.78 5.55
N GLY A 63 1.71 -3.83 6.29
CA GLY A 63 3.00 -3.94 6.97
C GLY A 63 3.40 -5.39 7.18
N GLY A 64 4.57 -5.63 7.78
CA GLY A 64 4.96 -6.96 8.27
C GLY A 64 3.94 -7.50 9.26
N ILE A 65 3.46 -6.60 10.13
CA ILE A 65 2.27 -6.75 10.96
C ILE A 65 1.43 -5.48 10.80
N ALA A 66 0.11 -5.63 10.71
CA ALA A 66 -0.82 -4.51 10.72
C ALA A 66 -1.92 -4.77 11.77
N ILE A 67 -2.00 -3.90 12.76
CA ILE A 67 -2.94 -4.00 13.89
C ILE A 67 -3.71 -2.68 14.00
N ALA A 68 -5.01 -2.77 14.25
CA ALA A 68 -5.83 -1.62 14.63
C ALA A 68 -6.47 -1.91 15.99
N THR A 69 -6.12 -1.10 16.99
CA THR A 69 -6.73 -1.11 18.33
C THR A 69 -7.69 0.06 18.53
N GLY A 70 -7.57 1.13 17.74
CA GLY A 70 -8.52 2.24 17.66
C GLY A 70 -9.59 2.04 16.58
N LYS A 71 -10.40 3.07 16.32
CA LYS A 71 -11.49 3.00 15.32
C LYS A 71 -10.95 3.20 13.90
N LEU A 72 -11.45 2.39 12.97
CA LEU A 72 -11.30 2.59 11.54
C LEU A 72 -12.67 2.85 10.92
N ALA A 73 -12.77 3.85 10.05
CA ALA A 73 -14.00 4.14 9.31
C ALA A 73 -13.71 4.57 7.87
N ALA A 74 -14.41 3.94 6.93
CA ALA A 74 -14.42 4.31 5.51
C ALA A 74 -15.86 4.22 4.99
N PRO A 75 -16.72 5.22 5.27
CA PRO A 75 -18.12 5.20 4.82
C PRO A 75 -18.18 5.04 3.31
N SER A 76 -19.00 4.11 2.81
CA SER A 76 -19.14 3.81 1.38
C SER A 76 -17.81 3.46 0.67
N GLY A 77 -16.76 3.10 1.43
CA GLY A 77 -15.44 2.72 0.94
C GLY A 77 -14.97 1.37 1.48
N THR A 78 -13.73 1.01 1.19
CA THR A 78 -13.13 -0.26 1.63
C THR A 78 -12.04 -0.03 2.68
N ILE A 79 -12.02 -0.85 3.73
CA ILE A 79 -10.92 -0.94 4.70
C ILE A 79 -10.15 -2.23 4.42
N THR A 80 -8.86 -2.10 4.09
CA THR A 80 -7.95 -3.23 3.88
C THR A 80 -6.85 -3.21 4.93
N ILE A 81 -6.70 -4.31 5.68
CA ILE A 81 -5.62 -4.51 6.64
C ILE A 81 -4.95 -5.82 6.26
N ALA A 82 -3.65 -5.79 5.93
CA ALA A 82 -2.93 -7.01 5.59
C ALA A 82 -1.50 -7.01 6.11
N ALA A 83 -1.09 -8.20 6.56
CA ALA A 83 0.29 -8.53 6.88
C ALA A 83 1.00 -9.07 5.63
N VAL A 84 2.19 -8.57 5.35
CA VAL A 84 2.98 -8.93 4.16
C VAL A 84 4.32 -9.47 4.62
N ARG A 85 4.70 -10.64 4.12
CA ARG A 85 6.04 -11.20 4.36
C ARG A 85 7.09 -10.39 3.62
N GLY A 86 8.30 -10.35 4.17
CA GLY A 86 9.45 -9.77 3.48
C GLY A 86 9.79 -10.47 2.17
N GLU A 87 10.56 -9.77 1.34
CA GLU A 87 11.01 -10.19 0.02
C GLU A 87 9.83 -10.52 -0.90
N LYS A 88 8.78 -9.70 -0.85
CA LYS A 88 7.56 -9.86 -1.66
C LYS A 88 7.16 -8.55 -2.33
N VAL A 89 6.47 -8.69 -3.45
CA VAL A 89 5.78 -7.61 -4.12
C VAL A 89 4.29 -7.86 -4.01
N VAL A 90 3.55 -6.87 -3.52
CA VAL A 90 2.08 -6.89 -3.46
C VAL A 90 1.56 -6.08 -4.63
N ARG A 91 0.67 -6.67 -5.43
CA ARG A 91 -0.03 -5.99 -6.52
C ARG A 91 -1.43 -5.59 -6.05
N ILE A 92 -1.82 -4.35 -6.31
CA ILE A 92 -3.17 -3.85 -6.05
C ILE A 92 -3.95 -3.93 -7.36
N ALA A 93 -4.98 -4.77 -7.38
CA ALA A 93 -5.96 -4.73 -8.46
C ALA A 93 -7.00 -3.65 -8.15
N GLN A 94 -7.19 -2.69 -9.05
CA GLN A 94 -8.34 -1.79 -8.99
C GLN A 94 -9.56 -2.51 -9.55
N ALA A 95 -10.68 -2.46 -8.84
CA ALA A 95 -11.95 -3.00 -9.33
C ALA A 95 -12.29 -2.33 -10.67
N GLY A 96 -12.47 -3.13 -11.73
CA GLY A 96 -12.70 -2.65 -13.11
C GLY A 96 -11.53 -2.89 -14.08
N HIS A 97 -10.35 -3.28 -13.59
CA HIS A 97 -9.19 -3.63 -14.42
C HIS A 97 -8.91 -5.14 -14.30
N LEU A 98 -9.57 -5.94 -15.14
CA LEU A 98 -9.60 -7.42 -15.09
C LEU A 98 -8.30 -8.08 -15.58
N LEU A 99 -7.29 -7.34 -16.02
CA LEU A 99 -6.09 -7.92 -16.62
C LEU A 99 -4.92 -7.94 -15.62
N SER A 100 -4.72 -9.09 -14.99
CA SER A 100 -3.45 -9.52 -14.42
C SER A 100 -2.84 -10.51 -15.40
N LEU A 101 -1.82 -10.13 -16.17
CA LEU A 101 -0.92 -11.13 -16.76
C LEU A 101 0.07 -11.58 -15.68
N GLU A 102 0.20 -12.89 -15.52
CA GLU A 102 1.13 -13.56 -14.59
C GLU A 102 2.60 -13.21 -14.86
#